data_AF-A0AAV6Q3S7-F1
#
_entry.id   AF-A0AAV6Q3S7-F1
#
_cell.length_a   1.000
_cell.length_b   1.000
_cell.length_c   1.000
_cell.angle_alpha   90.00
_cell.angle_beta   90.00
_cell.angle_gamma   90.00
#
_symmetry.space_group_name_H-M   'P 1'
#
loop_
_entity.id
_entity.type
_entity.pdbx_description
1 polymer ?
#
loop_
_entity_poly.entity_id
_entity_poly.type
_entity_poly.pdbx_seq_one_letter_code
_entity_poly.pdbx_strand_id
1 'polypeptide(L)'
;MCNDSLTGTYRVRSPTQTRTPKIVSEVQVHSRNHSKSCKKGNVECRFGFPKLPMDKMILTYDTPSPDEEDGNDDDNDGVKDDNEEQSRRGNEAKSAGKKKAALVKKQREARDKLKPLRNLLCDPNASFDTLTELLEKCNLTHQQYLDAVFDLTIGSVLYIKRRPNDCCINAYNPVLLRAWNANMDIQYVIDDYSCMAYMMSYLSKPEHEMTEHLKSVVSDVKQRNVNERDEMI
;
A
#
# COMPACT_ATOMS: atom_id res chain seq x y z
N MET A 1 -54.86 17.63 11.71
CA MET A 1 -54.42 18.41 10.55
C MET A 1 -52.97 18.79 10.76
N CYS A 2 -52.06 17.91 10.36
CA CYS A 2 -50.62 18.19 10.30
C CYS A 2 -50.16 17.72 8.93
N ASN A 3 -50.19 18.61 7.95
CA ASN A 3 -49.55 18.46 6.67
C ASN A 3 -48.50 19.54 6.59
N ASP A 4 -47.23 19.16 6.58
CA ASP A 4 -46.28 19.76 5.66
C ASP A 4 -45.14 18.77 5.40
N SER A 5 -45.01 18.45 4.13
CA SER A 5 -44.27 17.33 3.57
C SER A 5 -42.78 17.68 3.48
N LEU A 6 -41.95 17.04 4.31
CA LEU A 6 -40.50 16.99 4.10
C LEU A 6 -40.16 15.96 3.01
N THR A 7 -40.51 16.26 1.76
CA THR A 7 -39.96 15.58 0.58
C THR A 7 -38.96 16.49 -0.09
N GLY A 8 -37.86 16.77 0.61
CA GLY A 8 -36.66 17.36 0.02
C GLY A 8 -35.94 16.31 -0.80
N THR A 9 -36.44 15.99 -2.00
CA THR A 9 -35.65 15.24 -2.97
C THR A 9 -34.48 16.14 -3.38
N TYR A 10 -33.31 15.93 -2.77
CA TYR A 10 -32.04 16.44 -3.30
C TYR A 10 -31.79 15.72 -4.63
N ARG A 11 -32.48 16.17 -5.67
CA ARG A 11 -32.18 15.81 -7.04
C ARG A 11 -30.87 16.53 -7.33
N VAL A 12 -29.75 15.84 -7.12
CA VAL A 12 -28.46 16.24 -7.69
C VAL A 12 -28.69 16.27 -9.19
N ARG A 13 -29.03 17.46 -9.73
CA ARG A 13 -29.08 17.71 -11.17
C ARG A 13 -27.75 17.20 -11.71
N SER A 14 -27.76 16.19 -12.56
CA SER A 14 -26.55 15.66 -13.20
C SER A 14 -25.98 16.75 -14.11
N PRO A 15 -24.92 17.48 -13.71
CA PRO A 15 -24.34 18.46 -14.58
C PRO A 15 -23.38 17.70 -15.48
N THR A 16 -23.72 17.60 -16.77
CA THR A 16 -22.84 17.34 -17.92
C THR A 16 -21.47 16.72 -17.59
N GLN A 17 -21.23 15.50 -18.10
CA GLN A 17 -19.95 14.74 -17.99
C GLN A 17 -18.67 15.54 -18.30
N THR A 18 -18.77 16.70 -18.97
CA THR A 18 -17.68 17.51 -19.51
C THR A 18 -16.73 18.13 -18.49
N ARG A 19 -17.13 18.41 -17.24
CA ARG A 19 -16.25 19.10 -16.26
C ARG A 19 -15.32 18.17 -15.49
N THR A 20 -15.67 16.90 -15.35
CA THR A 20 -14.92 15.93 -14.51
C THR A 20 -13.52 15.64 -15.06
N PRO A 21 -13.31 15.43 -16.38
CA PRO A 21 -11.97 15.14 -16.93
C PRO A 21 -10.96 16.26 -16.66
N LYS A 22 -11.39 17.52 -16.78
CA LYS A 22 -10.55 18.70 -16.49
C LYS A 22 -10.07 18.71 -15.04
N ILE A 23 -10.99 18.52 -14.09
CA ILE A 23 -10.65 18.49 -12.67
C ILE A 23 -9.67 17.35 -12.39
N VAL A 24 -9.90 16.16 -12.95
CA VAL A 24 -8.99 15.00 -12.77
C VAL A 24 -7.57 15.35 -13.21
N SER A 25 -7.41 15.94 -14.41
CA SER A 25 -6.08 16.33 -14.91
C SER A 25 -5.39 17.40 -14.05
N GLU A 26 -6.16 18.26 -13.38
CA GLU A 26 -5.63 19.35 -12.57
C GLU A 26 -5.24 18.90 -11.16
N VAL A 27 -6.04 18.03 -10.52
CA VAL A 27 -5.91 17.77 -9.08
C VAL A 27 -5.68 16.31 -8.69
N GLN A 28 -5.87 15.34 -9.59
CA GLN A 28 -5.76 13.90 -9.26
C GLN A 28 -4.53 13.22 -9.83
N VAL A 29 -3.75 13.91 -10.67
CA VAL A 29 -2.56 13.33 -11.32
C VAL A 29 -1.36 13.43 -10.39
N HIS A 30 -0.76 12.28 -10.07
CA HIS A 30 0.52 12.20 -9.40
C HIS A 30 1.64 12.61 -10.38
N SER A 31 2.45 13.59 -9.97
CA SER A 31 3.57 14.10 -10.78
C SER A 31 4.61 13.03 -11.06
N ARG A 32 5.05 12.92 -12.32
CA ARG A 32 6.23 12.13 -12.72
C ARG A 32 7.53 12.70 -12.14
N ASN A 33 7.54 14.01 -11.90
CA ASN A 33 8.63 14.68 -11.22
C ASN A 33 8.43 14.55 -9.71
N HIS A 34 8.91 13.43 -9.16
CA HIS A 34 8.77 13.10 -7.74
C HIS A 34 9.47 14.14 -6.84
N SER A 35 8.71 14.67 -5.87
CA SER A 35 9.23 15.57 -4.83
C SER A 35 10.14 14.85 -3.83
N LYS A 36 10.89 15.61 -3.02
CA LYS A 36 11.71 15.04 -1.92
C LYS A 36 10.89 14.15 -0.98
N SER A 37 9.70 14.60 -0.60
CA SER A 37 8.76 13.84 0.24
C SER A 37 8.27 12.55 -0.43
N CYS A 38 8.17 12.55 -1.76
CA CYS A 38 7.79 11.38 -2.54
C CYS A 38 8.92 10.35 -2.64
N LYS A 39 10.18 10.77 -2.64
CA LYS A 39 11.36 9.88 -2.63
C LYS A 39 11.78 9.44 -1.22
N LYS A 40 11.01 9.78 -0.19
CA LYS A 40 11.31 9.41 1.21
C LYS A 40 11.37 7.87 1.33
N GLY A 41 12.44 7.37 1.95
CA GLY A 41 12.67 5.94 2.11
C GLY A 41 13.54 5.29 1.01
N ASN A 42 14.29 6.08 0.24
CA ASN A 42 15.17 5.60 -0.84
C ASN A 42 14.44 4.74 -1.89
N VAL A 43 13.22 5.15 -2.24
CA VAL A 43 12.40 4.54 -3.28
C VAL A 43 12.12 5.56 -4.38
N GLU A 44 11.86 5.07 -5.59
CA GLU A 44 11.50 5.92 -6.73
C GLU A 44 10.22 6.73 -6.46
N CYS A 45 9.21 6.05 -5.90
CA CYS A 45 7.96 6.65 -5.46
C CYS A 45 7.44 5.98 -4.19
N ARG A 46 7.36 6.73 -3.08
CA ARG A 46 6.76 6.28 -1.82
C ARG A 46 5.32 5.78 -1.98
N PHE A 47 4.57 6.37 -2.91
CA PHE A 47 3.18 6.00 -3.18
C PHE A 47 3.06 4.89 -4.24
N GLY A 48 4.17 4.40 -4.80
CA GLY A 48 4.18 3.29 -5.76
C GLY A 48 3.67 3.62 -7.16
N PHE A 49 3.67 4.90 -7.57
CA PHE A 49 3.34 5.31 -8.94
C PHE A 49 4.46 4.97 -9.94
N PRO A 50 4.14 4.72 -11.22
CA PRO A 50 2.78 4.57 -11.78
C PRO A 50 2.08 3.31 -11.22
N LYS A 51 0.78 3.35 -10.91
CA LYS A 51 0.07 2.13 -10.50
C LYS A 51 0.01 1.14 -11.67
N LEU A 52 -0.09 -0.16 -11.37
CA LEU A 52 -0.19 -1.19 -12.41
C LEU A 52 -1.58 -1.15 -13.06
N PRO A 53 -1.68 -1.18 -14.40
CA PRO A 53 -2.96 -1.26 -15.09
C PRO A 53 -3.64 -2.61 -14.90
N MET A 54 -4.96 -2.61 -14.77
CA MET A 54 -5.78 -3.80 -14.51
C MET A 54 -7.10 -3.66 -15.28
N ASP A 55 -7.52 -4.70 -16.00
CA ASP A 55 -8.77 -4.67 -16.77
C ASP A 55 -10.03 -4.76 -15.90
N LYS A 56 -9.89 -5.34 -14.71
CA LYS A 56 -10.93 -5.54 -13.72
C LYS A 56 -10.41 -5.32 -12.31
N MET A 57 -11.33 -5.07 -11.38
CA MET A 57 -11.01 -5.07 -9.96
C MET A 57 -10.78 -6.51 -9.50
N ILE A 58 -9.70 -6.76 -8.77
CA ILE A 58 -9.34 -8.09 -8.25
C ILE A 58 -8.98 -7.94 -6.78
N LEU A 59 -9.64 -8.71 -5.93
CA LEU A 59 -9.25 -8.88 -4.53
C LEU A 59 -8.48 -10.19 -4.43
N THR A 60 -7.21 -10.12 -4.05
CA THR A 60 -6.43 -11.29 -3.66
C THR A 60 -6.63 -11.54 -2.16
N TYR A 61 -6.56 -12.80 -1.77
CA TYR A 61 -6.50 -13.21 -0.37
C TYR A 61 -5.19 -13.97 -0.19
N ASP A 62 -4.55 -13.82 0.97
CA ASP A 62 -3.56 -14.81 1.37
C ASP A 62 -4.31 -16.13 1.53
N THR A 63 -4.00 -17.11 0.69
CA THR A 63 -4.36 -18.49 0.98
C THR A 63 -3.45 -18.94 2.11
N PRO A 64 -3.98 -19.28 3.31
CA PRO A 64 -3.19 -19.97 4.31
C PRO A 64 -2.57 -21.20 3.65
N SER A 65 -1.28 -21.43 3.89
CA SER A 65 -0.66 -22.70 3.48
C SER A 65 -1.48 -23.83 4.11
N PRO A 66 -1.78 -24.93 3.41
CA PRO A 66 -2.45 -26.09 4.00
C PRO A 66 -1.75 -26.69 5.23
N ASP A 67 -0.52 -26.24 5.53
CA ASP A 67 0.23 -26.61 6.73
C ASP A 67 -0.26 -25.89 8.01
N GLU A 68 -1.28 -25.03 7.94
CA GLU A 68 -1.88 -24.31 9.09
C GLU A 68 -3.20 -24.93 9.58
N GLU A 69 -3.54 -26.16 9.18
CA GLU A 69 -4.50 -26.96 9.95
C GLU A 69 -3.81 -27.40 11.25
N ASP A 70 -3.91 -26.53 12.26
CA ASP A 70 -3.68 -26.84 13.67
C ASP A 70 -4.58 -28.03 14.04
N GLY A 71 -4.04 -29.23 13.88
CA GLY A 71 -4.58 -30.42 14.52
C GLY A 71 -4.38 -30.28 16.03
N ASN A 72 -5.35 -29.69 16.70
CA ASN A 72 -5.47 -29.75 18.15
C ASN A 72 -6.90 -30.11 18.51
N ASP A 73 -7.08 -31.38 18.84
CA ASP A 73 -8.03 -31.85 19.85
C ASP A 73 -7.40 -33.13 20.43
N ASP A 74 -6.36 -32.97 21.25
CA ASP A 74 -6.01 -34.01 22.22
C ASP A 74 -5.64 -33.34 23.54
N ASP A 75 -6.67 -33.18 24.37
CA ASP A 75 -6.59 -32.85 25.79
C ASP A 75 -5.73 -33.94 26.47
N ASN A 76 -4.43 -33.69 26.60
CA ASN A 76 -3.62 -34.46 27.53
C ASN A 76 -2.74 -33.54 28.38
N ASP A 77 -3.18 -33.41 29.64
CA ASP A 77 -2.59 -32.67 30.74
C ASP A 77 -1.29 -33.38 31.17
N GLY A 78 -0.22 -33.14 30.42
CA GLY A 78 1.12 -33.66 30.68
C GLY A 78 2.14 -32.53 30.71
N VAL A 79 2.86 -32.40 31.83
CA VAL A 79 3.96 -31.45 32.03
C VAL A 79 5.00 -31.62 30.90
N LYS A 80 5.12 -30.61 30.02
CA LYS A 80 6.04 -30.61 28.87
C LYS A 80 7.44 -30.16 29.31
N ASP A 81 8.45 -30.90 28.88
CA ASP A 81 9.88 -30.66 29.11
C ASP A 81 10.37 -29.41 28.33
N ASP A 82 11.01 -28.46 29.02
CA ASP A 82 11.45 -27.15 28.49
C ASP A 82 12.34 -27.26 27.22
N ASN A 83 12.98 -28.42 27.02
CA ASN A 83 13.91 -28.68 25.93
C ASN A 83 13.23 -28.94 24.57
N GLU A 84 12.01 -29.50 24.55
CA GLU A 84 11.26 -29.75 23.30
C GLU A 84 10.67 -28.46 22.71
N GLU A 85 10.22 -27.54 23.56
CA GLU A 85 9.64 -26.26 23.15
C GLU A 85 10.69 -25.35 22.51
N GLN A 86 11.92 -25.36 23.01
CA GLN A 86 13.02 -24.57 22.47
C GLN A 86 13.50 -25.09 21.09
N SER A 87 13.45 -26.41 20.87
CA SER A 87 13.75 -27.05 19.58
C SER A 87 12.68 -26.78 18.52
N ARG A 88 11.38 -26.85 18.88
CA ARG A 88 10.25 -26.52 17.99
C ARG A 88 10.29 -25.06 17.52
N ARG A 89 10.45 -24.11 18.46
CA ARG A 89 10.59 -22.67 18.15
C ARG A 89 11.80 -22.38 17.26
N GLY A 90 12.90 -23.11 17.44
CA GLY A 90 14.08 -23.02 16.59
C GLY A 90 13.84 -23.50 15.15
N ASN A 91 13.03 -24.54 14.97
CA ASN A 91 12.68 -25.08 13.65
C ASN A 91 11.64 -24.22 12.92
N GLU A 92 10.66 -23.68 13.66
CA GLU A 92 9.68 -22.71 13.16
C GLU A 92 10.36 -21.42 12.69
N ALA A 93 11.29 -20.87 13.48
CA ALA A 93 12.05 -19.68 13.10
C ALA A 93 12.92 -19.92 11.85
N LYS A 94 13.53 -21.11 11.71
CA LYS A 94 14.29 -21.50 10.52
C LYS A 94 13.39 -21.67 9.29
N SER A 95 12.22 -22.27 9.45
CA SER A 95 11.21 -22.44 8.39
C SER A 95 10.65 -21.08 7.93
N ALA A 96 10.29 -20.21 8.87
CA ALA A 96 9.83 -18.84 8.61
C ALA A 96 10.92 -18.00 7.91
N GLY A 97 12.18 -18.14 8.32
CA GLY A 97 13.33 -17.49 7.65
C GLY A 97 13.49 -17.93 6.20
N LYS A 98 13.34 -19.24 5.92
CA LYS A 98 13.40 -19.79 4.56
C LYS A 98 12.22 -19.34 3.70
N LYS A 99 10.99 -19.33 4.25
CA LYS A 99 9.78 -18.81 3.59
C LYS A 99 9.94 -17.32 3.23
N LYS A 100 10.43 -16.50 4.17
CA LYS A 100 10.69 -15.07 3.94
C LYS A 100 11.73 -14.82 2.85
N ALA A 101 12.82 -15.59 2.83
CA ALA A 101 13.85 -15.47 1.80
C ALA A 101 13.32 -15.84 0.40
N ALA A 102 12.53 -16.91 0.30
CA ALA A 102 11.89 -17.32 -0.96
C ALA A 102 10.91 -16.26 -1.48
N LEU A 103 10.13 -15.65 -0.58
CA LEU A 103 9.18 -14.58 -0.91
C LEU A 103 9.88 -13.32 -1.43
N VAL A 104 10.96 -12.88 -0.78
CA VAL A 104 11.78 -11.75 -1.24
C VAL A 104 12.38 -12.03 -2.62
N LYS A 105 12.83 -13.26 -2.86
CA LYS A 105 13.33 -13.68 -4.18
C LYS A 105 12.23 -13.58 -5.24
N LYS A 106 11.02 -14.10 -4.94
CA LYS A 106 9.85 -14.04 -5.84
C LYS A 106 9.47 -12.60 -6.19
N GLN A 107 9.41 -11.72 -5.18
CA GLN A 107 9.14 -10.30 -5.36
C GLN A 107 10.19 -9.60 -6.23
N ARG A 108 11.48 -9.95 -6.08
CA ARG A 108 12.55 -9.41 -6.91
C ARG A 108 12.38 -9.82 -8.37
N GLU A 109 12.15 -11.11 -8.64
CA GLU A 109 11.92 -11.62 -9.99
C GLU A 109 10.69 -10.97 -10.64
N ALA A 110 9.60 -10.78 -9.88
CA ALA A 110 8.42 -10.06 -10.33
C ALA A 110 8.71 -8.60 -10.69
N ARG A 111 9.48 -7.88 -9.85
CA ARG A 111 9.92 -6.50 -10.14
C ARG A 111 10.76 -6.42 -11.40
N ASP A 112 11.69 -7.34 -11.58
CA ASP A 112 12.58 -7.37 -12.75
C ASP A 112 11.78 -7.63 -14.03
N LYS A 113 10.82 -8.57 -14.00
CA LYS A 113 9.90 -8.85 -15.12
C LYS A 113 9.02 -7.65 -15.48
N LEU A 114 8.53 -6.89 -14.50
CA LEU A 114 7.64 -5.75 -14.71
C LEU A 114 8.38 -4.44 -15.00
N LYS A 115 9.71 -4.42 -14.92
CA LYS A 115 10.53 -3.22 -15.16
C LYS A 115 10.35 -2.62 -16.57
N PRO A 116 10.33 -3.39 -17.68
CA PRO A 116 10.10 -2.83 -19.01
C PRO A 116 8.72 -2.17 -19.13
N LEU A 117 7.70 -2.79 -18.55
CA LEU A 117 6.34 -2.26 -18.51
C LEU A 117 6.28 -0.97 -17.70
N ARG A 118 6.93 -0.92 -16.53
CA ARG A 118 7.02 0.30 -15.72
C ARG A 118 7.70 1.44 -16.46
N ASN A 119 8.77 1.15 -17.19
CA ASN A 119 9.48 2.15 -17.99
C ASN A 119 8.58 2.72 -19.10
N LEU A 120 7.85 1.86 -19.81
CA LEU A 120 6.89 2.29 -20.83
C LEU A 120 5.74 3.10 -20.23
N LEU A 121 5.24 2.71 -19.06
CA LEU A 121 4.24 3.51 -18.36
C LEU A 121 4.80 4.87 -18.01
N CYS A 122 6.07 4.99 -17.63
CA CYS A 122 6.72 6.26 -17.29
C CYS A 122 7.02 7.17 -18.49
N ASP A 123 7.09 6.65 -19.71
CA ASP A 123 7.40 7.40 -20.94
C ASP A 123 6.25 8.33 -21.36
N PRO A 124 6.45 9.66 -21.45
CA PRO A 124 5.41 10.59 -21.88
C PRO A 124 4.98 10.44 -23.35
N ASN A 125 5.80 9.80 -24.19
CA ASN A 125 5.48 9.57 -25.61
C ASN A 125 4.75 8.24 -25.84
N ALA A 126 4.69 7.38 -24.82
CA ALA A 126 4.00 6.11 -24.89
C ALA A 126 2.57 6.27 -24.37
N SER A 127 1.59 5.98 -25.23
CA SER A 127 0.17 5.93 -24.86
C SER A 127 -0.39 4.60 -25.35
N PHE A 128 -1.18 3.94 -24.49
CA PHE A 128 -1.81 2.66 -24.80
C PHE A 128 -3.27 2.71 -24.36
N ASP A 129 -4.17 2.28 -25.24
CA ASP A 129 -5.59 2.31 -24.93
C ASP A 129 -6.02 1.08 -24.13
N THR A 130 -5.38 -0.06 -24.39
CA THR A 130 -5.69 -1.35 -23.76
C THR A 130 -4.49 -1.96 -23.04
N LEU A 131 -4.75 -2.79 -22.02
CA LEU A 131 -3.71 -3.54 -21.33
C LEU A 131 -3.03 -4.54 -22.29
N THR A 132 -3.80 -5.18 -23.18
CA THR A 132 -3.27 -6.15 -24.16
C THR A 132 -2.17 -5.56 -25.04
N GLU A 133 -2.37 -4.37 -25.61
CA GLU A 133 -1.35 -3.68 -26.43
C GLU A 133 -0.05 -3.40 -25.64
N LEU A 134 -0.20 -2.98 -24.38
CA LEU A 134 0.94 -2.74 -23.50
C LEU A 134 1.72 -4.03 -23.23
N LEU A 135 1.02 -5.13 -22.99
CA LEU A 135 1.62 -6.44 -22.71
C LEU A 135 2.32 -7.03 -23.94
N GLU A 136 1.72 -6.90 -25.12
CA GLU A 136 2.34 -7.32 -26.39
C GLU A 136 3.67 -6.59 -26.62
N LYS A 137 3.73 -5.28 -26.39
CA LYS A 137 4.96 -4.50 -26.50
C LYS A 137 6.04 -4.92 -25.49
N CYS A 138 5.65 -5.45 -24.34
CA CYS A 138 6.55 -6.01 -23.33
C CYS A 138 6.90 -7.48 -23.54
N ASN A 139 6.35 -8.16 -24.56
CA ASN A 139 6.43 -9.60 -24.75
C ASN A 139 5.95 -10.40 -23.52
N LEU A 140 4.87 -9.97 -22.88
CA LEU A 140 4.27 -10.63 -21.72
C LEU A 140 2.88 -11.18 -22.08
N THR A 141 2.56 -12.38 -21.59
CA THR A 141 1.17 -12.85 -21.62
C THR A 141 0.39 -12.25 -20.46
N HIS A 142 -0.93 -12.17 -20.60
CA HIS A 142 -1.81 -11.67 -19.54
C HIS A 142 -1.67 -12.47 -18.23
N GLN A 143 -1.50 -13.79 -18.31
CA GLN A 143 -1.31 -14.62 -17.12
C GLN A 143 0.03 -14.34 -16.44
N GLN A 144 1.13 -14.29 -17.20
CA GLN A 144 2.46 -13.98 -16.66
C GLN A 144 2.49 -12.61 -15.99
N TYR A 145 1.75 -11.65 -16.56
CA TYR A 145 1.58 -10.33 -15.97
C TYR A 145 0.88 -10.40 -14.62
N LEU A 146 -0.29 -11.05 -14.53
CA LEU A 146 -1.05 -11.18 -13.29
C LEU A 146 -0.26 -11.92 -12.21
N ASP A 147 0.40 -13.02 -12.55
CA ASP A 147 1.24 -13.78 -11.61
C ASP A 147 2.33 -12.87 -11.04
N ALA A 148 3.03 -12.11 -11.91
CA ALA A 148 4.05 -11.16 -11.47
C ALA A 148 3.45 -10.02 -10.63
N VAL A 149 2.25 -9.52 -10.94
CA VAL A 149 1.59 -8.47 -10.14
C VAL A 149 1.28 -8.98 -8.74
N PHE A 150 0.68 -10.16 -8.62
CA PHE A 150 0.30 -10.73 -7.32
C PHE A 150 1.52 -11.08 -6.49
N ASP A 151 2.60 -11.53 -7.12
CA ASP A 151 3.88 -11.82 -6.47
C ASP A 151 4.57 -10.60 -5.87
N LEU A 152 4.18 -9.37 -6.23
CA LEU A 152 4.73 -8.14 -5.63
C LEU A 152 4.23 -7.88 -4.21
N THR A 153 3.07 -8.44 -3.85
CA THR A 153 2.39 -8.15 -2.59
C THR A 153 2.30 -9.38 -1.71
N ILE A 154 2.13 -9.15 -0.42
CA ILE A 154 1.87 -10.16 0.60
C ILE A 154 0.54 -9.75 1.23
N GLY A 155 -0.31 -10.69 1.59
CA GLY A 155 -1.60 -10.35 2.18
C GLY A 155 -2.71 -10.19 1.16
N SER A 156 -3.88 -9.93 1.71
CA SER A 156 -5.07 -9.57 0.95
C SER A 156 -4.90 -8.16 0.37
N VAL A 157 -4.91 -8.04 -0.97
CA VAL A 157 -4.73 -6.76 -1.66
C VAL A 157 -5.81 -6.56 -2.70
N LEU A 158 -6.38 -5.35 -2.72
CA LEU A 158 -7.34 -4.94 -3.73
C LEU A 158 -6.65 -4.20 -4.86
N TYR A 159 -6.65 -4.83 -6.03
CA TYR A 159 -6.23 -4.24 -7.29
C TYR A 159 -7.41 -3.54 -7.94
N ILE A 160 -7.32 -2.23 -8.13
CA ILE A 160 -8.38 -1.43 -8.76
C ILE A 160 -8.19 -1.44 -10.28
N LYS A 161 -9.30 -1.56 -11.02
CA LYS A 161 -9.33 -1.41 -12.48
C LYS A 161 -8.68 -0.09 -12.91
N ARG A 162 -7.68 -0.15 -13.78
CA ARG A 162 -6.92 1.00 -14.28
C ARG A 162 -6.51 0.77 -15.73
N ARG A 163 -6.80 1.72 -16.60
CA ARG A 163 -6.24 1.72 -17.96
C ARG A 163 -4.77 2.18 -17.90
N PRO A 164 -3.94 1.81 -18.89
CA PRO A 164 -2.53 2.25 -18.93
C PRO A 164 -2.35 3.77 -18.79
N ASN A 165 -3.23 4.55 -19.40
CA ASN A 165 -3.19 6.01 -19.34
C ASN A 165 -3.64 6.61 -17.98
N ASP A 166 -4.34 5.82 -17.14
CA ASP A 166 -4.87 6.26 -15.85
C ASP A 166 -3.96 5.84 -14.67
N CYS A 167 -2.79 5.25 -14.95
CA CYS A 167 -1.87 4.70 -13.96
C CYS A 167 -1.28 5.74 -12.99
N CYS A 168 -1.26 7.01 -13.37
CA CYS A 168 -0.80 8.11 -12.53
C CYS A 168 -1.94 8.87 -11.83
N ILE A 169 -3.19 8.40 -11.92
CA ILE A 169 -4.35 9.09 -11.35
C ILE A 169 -4.70 8.45 -10.00
N ASN A 170 -4.91 9.25 -8.96
CA ASN A 170 -5.41 8.74 -7.68
C ASN A 170 -6.83 8.18 -7.81
N ALA A 171 -7.22 7.30 -6.89
CA ALA A 171 -8.61 6.83 -6.84
C ALA A 171 -9.50 7.95 -6.28
N TYR A 172 -10.57 8.26 -7.00
CA TYR A 172 -11.48 9.35 -6.65
C TYR A 172 -12.94 8.95 -6.85
N ASN A 173 -13.83 9.59 -6.09
CA ASN A 173 -15.26 9.53 -6.36
C ASN A 173 -15.65 10.71 -7.26
N PRO A 174 -16.25 10.49 -8.45
CA PRO A 174 -16.57 11.58 -9.38
C PRO A 174 -17.53 12.64 -8.81
N VAL A 175 -18.45 12.25 -7.93
CA VAL A 175 -19.40 13.18 -7.28
C VAL A 175 -18.66 14.06 -6.28
N LEU A 176 -17.85 13.45 -5.42
CA LEU A 176 -17.03 14.20 -4.46
C LEU A 176 -16.01 15.09 -5.17
N LEU A 177 -15.43 14.64 -6.28
CA LEU A 177 -14.46 15.42 -7.04
C LEU A 177 -15.07 16.71 -7.60
N ARG A 178 -16.30 16.64 -8.11
CA ARG A 178 -17.00 17.83 -8.61
C ARG A 178 -17.38 18.79 -7.49
N ALA A 179 -17.67 18.28 -6.30
CA ALA A 179 -18.04 19.10 -5.15
C ALA A 179 -16.82 19.74 -4.46
N TRP A 180 -15.72 18.97 -4.33
CA TRP A 180 -14.55 19.33 -3.54
C TRP A 180 -13.44 20.00 -4.36
N ASN A 181 -13.28 19.61 -5.64
CA ASN A 181 -12.27 20.14 -6.56
C ASN A 181 -10.83 20.15 -6.00
N ALA A 182 -10.45 19.11 -5.26
CA ALA A 182 -9.07 18.92 -4.79
C ALA A 182 -8.67 17.45 -4.81
N ASN A 183 -7.38 17.18 -4.62
CA ASN A 183 -6.83 15.84 -4.63
C ASN A 183 -7.55 14.93 -3.62
N MET A 184 -7.82 13.69 -4.01
CA MET A 184 -8.43 12.68 -3.16
C MET A 184 -7.58 11.43 -3.25
N ASP A 185 -7.35 10.79 -2.11
CA ASP A 185 -6.66 9.50 -2.03
C ASP A 185 -7.59 8.53 -1.29
N ILE A 186 -8.55 7.99 -2.03
CA ILE A 186 -9.56 7.07 -1.48
C ILE A 186 -9.06 5.63 -1.63
N GLN A 187 -9.03 4.90 -0.52
CA GLN A 187 -8.61 3.51 -0.46
C GLN A 187 -9.71 2.65 0.15
N TYR A 188 -9.77 1.38 -0.26
CA TYR A 188 -10.69 0.41 0.32
C TYR A 188 -10.09 -0.16 1.61
N VAL A 189 -10.92 -0.32 2.63
CA VAL A 189 -10.55 -1.01 3.86
C VAL A 189 -10.73 -2.51 3.63
N ILE A 190 -9.62 -3.24 3.58
CA ILE A 190 -9.58 -4.70 3.42
C ILE A 190 -9.48 -5.38 4.80
N ASP A 191 -8.73 -4.75 5.71
CA ASP A 191 -8.47 -5.20 7.07
C ASP A 191 -8.87 -4.10 8.05
N ASP A 192 -9.75 -4.43 8.98
CA ASP A 192 -10.28 -3.51 9.99
C ASP A 192 -9.21 -3.15 11.02
N TYR A 193 -8.36 -4.09 11.40
CA TYR A 193 -7.23 -3.84 12.31
C TYR A 193 -6.27 -2.81 11.71
N SER A 194 -5.85 -2.99 10.45
CA SER A 194 -4.99 -2.03 9.75
C SER A 194 -5.63 -0.63 9.67
N CYS A 195 -6.95 -0.55 9.47
CA CYS A 195 -7.68 0.72 9.48
C CYS A 195 -7.62 1.39 10.85
N MET A 196 -7.92 0.65 11.93
CA MET A 196 -7.87 1.17 13.29
C MET A 196 -6.45 1.60 13.68
N ALA A 197 -5.44 0.77 13.39
CA ALA A 197 -4.04 1.09 13.65
C ALA A 197 -3.61 2.38 12.91
N TYR A 198 -4.04 2.54 11.66
CA TYR A 198 -3.83 3.77 10.90
C TYR A 198 -4.50 4.97 11.58
N MET A 199 -5.77 4.89 11.96
CA MET A 199 -6.47 5.97 12.68
C MET A 199 -5.76 6.33 13.99
N MET A 200 -5.39 5.32 14.78
CA MET A 200 -4.67 5.51 16.04
C MET A 200 -3.33 6.20 15.84
N SER A 201 -2.59 5.89 14.77
CA SER A 201 -1.30 6.54 14.46
C SER A 201 -1.44 8.04 14.19
N TYR A 202 -2.58 8.49 13.66
CA TYR A 202 -2.85 9.91 13.45
C TYR A 202 -3.33 10.60 14.72
N LEU A 203 -4.13 9.90 15.54
CA LEU A 203 -4.58 10.41 16.83
C LEU A 203 -3.41 10.63 17.80
N SER A 204 -2.45 9.70 17.85
CA SER A 204 -1.27 9.78 18.74
C SER A 204 -0.09 10.54 18.14
N LYS A 205 -0.23 11.11 16.94
CA LYS A 205 0.86 11.82 16.26
C LYS A 205 1.49 12.96 17.09
N PRO A 206 0.72 13.84 17.77
CA PRO A 206 1.30 14.89 18.59
C PRO A 206 2.13 14.34 19.77
N GLU A 207 1.67 13.23 20.36
CA GLU A 207 2.36 12.55 21.47
C GLU A 207 3.67 11.93 20.99
N HIS A 208 3.67 11.35 19.78
CA HIS A 208 4.87 10.80 19.17
C HIS A 208 5.90 11.89 18.88
N GLU A 209 5.50 13.02 18.27
CA GLU A 209 6.38 14.16 17.97
C GLU A 209 6.97 14.75 19.27
N MET A 210 6.18 14.88 20.34
CA MET A 210 6.65 15.30 21.66
C MET A 210 7.67 14.31 22.24
N THR A 211 7.39 13.01 22.13
CA THR A 211 8.28 11.95 22.64
C THR A 211 9.62 11.95 21.90
N GLU A 212 9.63 12.13 20.57
CA GLU A 212 10.87 12.27 19.80
C GLU A 212 11.65 13.52 20.23
N HIS A 213 10.96 14.65 20.45
CA HIS A 213 11.61 15.87 20.91
C HIS A 213 12.28 15.70 22.28
N LEU A 214 11.57 15.10 23.25
CA LEU A 214 12.11 14.81 24.57
C LEU A 214 13.30 13.84 24.51
N LYS A 215 13.23 12.80 23.66
CA LYS A 215 14.36 11.88 23.44
C LYS A 215 15.58 12.60 22.87
N SER A 216 15.40 13.56 21.96
CA SER A 216 16.48 14.38 21.42
C SER A 216 17.13 15.22 22.52
N VAL A 217 16.34 15.93 23.32
CA VAL A 217 16.86 16.76 24.43
C VAL A 217 17.64 15.91 25.43
N VAL A 218 17.14 14.72 25.79
CA VAL A 218 17.83 13.80 26.68
C VAL A 218 19.16 13.30 26.06
N SER A 219 19.17 13.02 24.77
CA SER A 219 20.39 12.63 24.04
C SER A 219 21.42 13.76 24.03
N ASP A 220 20.99 14.99 23.74
CA ASP A 220 21.87 16.16 23.68
C ASP A 220 22.50 16.48 25.05
N VAL A 221 21.72 16.38 26.13
CA VAL A 221 22.23 16.56 27.51
C VAL A 221 23.26 15.48 27.84
N LYS A 222 23.02 14.23 27.45
CA LYS A 222 24.00 13.14 27.65
C LYS A 222 25.30 13.41 26.88
N GLN A 223 25.22 13.86 25.63
CA GLN A 223 26.40 14.18 24.83
C GLN A 223 27.19 15.37 25.42
N ARG A 224 26.52 16.44 25.87
CA ARG A 224 27.18 17.57 26.53
C ARG A 224 27.90 17.16 27.82
N ASN A 225 27.25 16.36 28.66
CA ASN A 225 27.84 15.87 29.90
C ASN A 225 29.06 14.94 29.69
N VAL A 226 29.16 14.28 28.52
CA VAL A 226 30.35 13.47 28.16
C VAL A 226 31.48 14.38 27.68
N ASN A 227 31.18 15.36 26.82
CA ASN A 227 32.19 16.29 26.32
C ASN A 227 32.82 17.14 27.44
N GLU A 228 32.03 17.62 28.40
CA GLU A 228 32.55 18.39 29.56
C GLU A 228 33.49 17.55 30.46
N ARG A 229 33.35 16.22 30.46
CA ARG A 229 34.26 15.33 31.21
C ARG A 229 35.53 15.03 30.44
N ASP A 230 35.47 14.99 29.11
CA ASP A 230 36.64 14.79 28.25
C ASP A 230 37.51 16.06 28.13
N GLU A 231 36.94 17.25 28.31
CA GLU A 231 37.69 18.53 28.34
C GLU A 231 38.41 18.81 29.69
N MET A 232 38.17 18.01 30.73
CA MET A 232 38.82 18.15 32.06
C MET A 232 40.03 17.23 32.27
N ILE A 233 40.65 16.71 31.21
CA ILE A 233 41.88 15.87 31.27
C ILE A 233 43.06 16.60 30.62
#